data_AF-A0A6C0B7X4-F1
#
_entry.id   AF-A0A6C0B7X4-F1
#
_cell.length_a   1.000
_cell.length_b   1.000
_cell.length_c   1.000
_cell.angle_alpha   90.00
_cell.angle_beta   90.00
_cell.angle_gamma   90.00
#
_symmetry.space_group_name_H-M   'P 1'
#
loop_
_entity.id
_entity.type
_entity.pdbx_description
1 polymer ?
#
loop_
_entity_poly.entity_id
_entity_poly.type
_entity_poly.pdbx_seq_one_letter_code
_entity_poly.pdbx_strand_id
1 'polypeptide(L)'
;MADTFTFQPMLTCIGNKRKLIPHIHEIADQIKTRLQKPRLTIMDAFTGSGVVIRGLIDLCDRVYTNDLENYAHLMSRCFLETPSATAQSRIAHHIERMNQFAESGPYKLDGPISRLYAPQNTDDIKVGERCFYTRENALIIDTLRQYVADAVEPELVPYLLVPLLVKASIHTNTAGVFKGFYKDGEVGCFGGKARNALSRILKPIRVEMPVWTTQQLESVQCFCGDSNQVIRDLAPKDIDIIYLDPPYNQHPYGSNYFMLNVIIDNQEPVALSRVSGIPTNWNKSNYNSRKTAIAAMRDLLADSLAKAKYVVLSYNNEGIIEEADWVQIFEPYIVEKREIEYDTFKGSRNLQDRSDKVMEIMYIITAKLVVVP
;
A
#
# COMPACT_ATOMS: atom_id res chain seq x y z
N MET A 1 -13.08 17.21 7.12
CA MET A 1 -12.14 16.39 7.94
C MET A 1 -12.08 14.95 7.45
N ALA A 2 -13.20 14.26 7.22
CA ALA A 2 -13.20 12.88 6.68
C ALA A 2 -12.43 12.74 5.35
N ASP A 3 -12.68 13.62 4.37
CA ASP A 3 -11.95 13.61 3.10
C ASP A 3 -10.45 13.88 3.27
N THR A 4 -10.09 14.76 4.21
CA THR A 4 -8.69 15.09 4.50
C THR A 4 -7.97 13.88 5.09
N PHE A 5 -8.61 13.13 6.00
CA PHE A 5 -8.04 11.91 6.57
C PHE A 5 -7.88 10.79 5.53
N THR A 6 -8.93 10.54 4.75
CA THR A 6 -8.96 9.45 3.76
C THR A 6 -8.01 9.72 2.59
N PHE A 7 -7.99 10.96 2.09
CA PHE A 7 -7.28 11.34 0.88
C PHE A 7 -6.03 12.19 1.13
N GLN A 8 -5.52 12.23 2.38
CA GLN A 8 -4.20 12.79 2.67
C GLN A 8 -3.12 12.16 1.77
N PRO A 9 -1.98 12.85 1.57
CA PRO A 9 -0.85 12.29 0.85
C PRO A 9 -0.55 10.87 1.31
N MET A 10 -0.48 9.94 0.37
CA MET A 10 -0.26 8.53 0.62
C MET A 10 0.60 7.96 -0.49
N LEU A 11 1.06 6.72 -0.31
CA LEU A 11 1.93 6.05 -1.25
C LEU A 11 1.39 6.10 -2.68
N THR A 12 2.27 6.35 -3.64
CA THR A 12 1.97 6.11 -5.06
C THR A 12 2.05 4.61 -5.32
N CYS A 13 0.90 3.93 -5.37
CA CYS A 13 0.79 2.51 -5.68
C CYS A 13 -0.22 2.23 -6.81
N ILE A 14 0.07 1.21 -7.62
CA ILE A 14 -0.85 0.69 -8.62
C ILE A 14 -2.00 -0.04 -7.93
N GLY A 15 -3.19 0.02 -8.52
CA GLY A 15 -4.38 -0.63 -7.97
C GLY A 15 -5.00 0.07 -6.77
N ASN A 16 -4.52 1.27 -6.40
CA ASN A 16 -5.08 2.03 -5.29
C ASN A 16 -6.57 2.34 -5.51
N LYS A 17 -7.39 2.02 -4.50
CA LYS A 17 -8.86 2.08 -4.55
C LYS A 17 -9.46 3.47 -4.25
N ARG A 18 -8.66 4.55 -4.19
CA ARG A 18 -9.13 5.93 -3.93
C ARG A 18 -10.41 6.30 -4.65
N LYS A 19 -10.48 5.96 -5.94
CA LYS A 19 -11.58 6.35 -6.81
C LYS A 19 -12.81 5.44 -6.68
N LEU A 20 -12.67 4.30 -6.00
CA LEU A 20 -13.73 3.31 -5.73
C LEU A 20 -14.28 3.42 -4.29
N ILE A 21 -13.69 4.28 -3.45
CA ILE A 21 -14.12 4.48 -2.07
C ILE A 21 -15.63 4.76 -1.94
N PRO A 22 -16.25 5.64 -2.75
CA PRO A 22 -17.69 5.87 -2.63
C PRO A 22 -18.53 4.60 -2.80
N HIS A 23 -18.16 3.72 -3.73
CA HIS A 23 -18.87 2.47 -3.96
C HIS A 23 -18.62 1.44 -2.85
N ILE A 24 -17.38 1.34 -2.37
CA ILE A 24 -17.03 0.42 -1.28
C ILE A 24 -17.72 0.86 0.02
N HIS A 25 -17.79 2.17 0.29
CA HIS A 25 -18.51 2.74 1.42
C HIS A 25 -20.00 2.46 1.35
N GLU A 26 -20.62 2.66 0.19
CA GLU A 26 -22.03 2.34 -0.02
C GLU A 26 -22.33 0.86 0.26
N ILE A 27 -21.49 -0.07 -0.22
CA ILE A 27 -21.64 -1.51 0.06
C ILE A 27 -21.55 -1.77 1.57
N ALA A 28 -20.56 -1.21 2.26
CA ALA A 28 -20.39 -1.39 3.68
C ALA A 28 -21.56 -0.81 4.50
N ASP A 29 -22.08 0.35 4.12
CA ASP A 29 -23.22 1.00 4.78
C ASP A 29 -24.54 0.22 4.58
N GLN A 30 -24.73 -0.37 3.39
CA GLN A 30 -25.85 -1.28 3.15
C GLN A 30 -25.74 -2.55 4.00
N ILE A 31 -24.54 -3.13 4.13
CA ILE A 31 -24.31 -4.27 5.03
C ILE A 31 -24.57 -3.88 6.48
N LYS A 32 -24.12 -2.69 6.92
CA LYS A 32 -24.42 -2.12 8.24
C LYS A 32 -25.92 -2.07 8.52
N THR A 33 -26.70 -1.62 7.54
CA THR A 33 -28.16 -1.57 7.60
C THR A 33 -28.77 -2.97 7.68
N ARG A 34 -28.31 -3.91 6.84
CA ARG A 34 -28.76 -5.33 6.85
C ARG A 34 -28.50 -6.00 8.19
N LEU A 35 -27.37 -5.69 8.83
CA LEU A 35 -26.98 -6.19 10.15
C LEU A 35 -27.65 -5.45 11.32
N GLN A 36 -28.35 -4.35 11.05
CA GLN A 36 -28.99 -3.49 12.06
C GLN A 36 -28.00 -3.02 13.15
N LYS A 37 -26.74 -2.77 12.78
CA LYS A 37 -25.70 -2.29 13.70
C LYS A 37 -25.45 -0.79 13.51
N PRO A 38 -25.15 -0.04 14.59
CA PRO A 38 -24.76 1.37 14.46
C PRO A 38 -23.37 1.54 13.87
N ARG A 39 -22.45 0.61 14.18
CA ARG A 39 -21.07 0.56 13.70
C ARG A 39 -20.65 -0.90 13.45
N LEU A 40 -19.60 -1.06 12.66
CA LEU A 40 -19.12 -2.34 12.16
C LEU A 40 -17.73 -2.66 12.69
N THR A 41 -17.48 -3.94 12.89
CA THR A 41 -16.15 -4.50 13.00
C THR A 41 -15.67 -4.90 11.62
N ILE A 42 -14.65 -4.22 11.07
CA ILE A 42 -14.16 -4.44 9.71
C ILE A 42 -12.69 -4.86 9.71
N MET A 43 -12.35 -5.82 8.85
CA MET A 43 -10.97 -6.17 8.50
C MET A 43 -10.67 -5.82 7.05
N ASP A 44 -9.55 -5.13 6.81
CA ASP A 44 -8.96 -4.94 5.48
C ASP A 44 -7.73 -5.85 5.34
N ALA A 45 -7.88 -6.97 4.64
CA ALA A 45 -6.89 -8.05 4.64
C ALA A 45 -5.70 -7.83 3.69
N PHE A 46 -5.79 -6.84 2.79
CA PHE A 46 -4.78 -6.48 1.80
C PHE A 46 -4.66 -4.95 1.74
N THR A 47 -4.32 -4.36 2.88
CA THR A 47 -4.60 -2.94 3.12
C THR A 47 -3.80 -1.97 2.25
N GLY A 48 -2.62 -2.37 1.77
CA GLY A 48 -1.76 -1.56 0.93
C GLY A 48 -1.49 -0.17 1.52
N SER A 49 -2.06 0.88 0.92
CA SER A 49 -1.91 2.25 1.42
C SER A 49 -2.88 2.62 2.56
N GLY A 50 -3.72 1.69 3.01
CA GLY A 50 -4.77 1.90 4.00
C GLY A 50 -5.94 2.77 3.52
N VAL A 51 -6.09 3.03 2.22
CA VAL A 51 -7.11 3.99 1.75
C VAL A 51 -8.54 3.46 1.93
N VAL A 52 -8.75 2.16 1.73
CA VAL A 52 -10.08 1.55 1.85
C VAL A 52 -10.56 1.64 3.29
N ILE A 53 -9.80 1.11 4.23
CA ILE A 53 -10.18 1.14 5.64
C ILE A 53 -10.31 2.56 6.21
N ARG A 54 -9.48 3.51 5.77
CA ARG A 54 -9.64 4.93 6.13
C ARG A 54 -10.95 5.51 5.57
N GLY A 55 -11.30 5.13 4.34
CA GLY A 55 -12.56 5.50 3.70
C GLY A 55 -13.80 4.90 4.34
N LEU A 56 -13.66 3.87 5.19
CA LEU A 56 -14.74 3.20 5.92
C LEU A 56 -14.76 3.56 7.42
N ILE A 57 -13.83 4.40 7.89
CA ILE A 57 -13.56 4.56 9.33
C ILE A 57 -14.75 5.10 10.13
N ASP A 58 -15.61 5.88 9.47
CA ASP A 58 -16.84 6.45 10.03
C ASP A 58 -17.90 5.37 10.31
N LEU A 59 -17.84 4.24 9.58
CA LEU A 59 -18.71 3.09 9.77
C LEU A 59 -18.19 2.12 10.83
N CYS A 60 -16.91 2.20 11.23
CA CYS A 60 -16.25 1.17 12.02
C CYS A 60 -16.20 1.48 13.51
N ASP A 61 -16.41 0.55 14.42
CA ASP A 61 -16.02 0.67 15.84
C ASP A 61 -14.67 -0.02 16.13
N ARG A 62 -14.41 -1.13 15.44
CA ARG A 62 -13.20 -1.95 15.58
C ARG A 62 -12.62 -2.25 14.21
N VAL A 63 -11.31 -2.09 14.10
CA VAL A 63 -10.59 -2.22 12.83
C VAL A 63 -9.47 -3.23 12.93
N TYR A 64 -9.41 -4.12 11.95
CA TYR A 64 -8.28 -5.00 11.70
C TYR A 64 -7.68 -4.65 10.34
N THR A 65 -6.36 -4.63 10.23
CA THR A 65 -5.70 -4.54 8.93
C THR A 65 -4.62 -5.60 8.80
N ASN A 66 -4.34 -6.03 7.58
CA ASN A 66 -3.20 -6.87 7.27
C ASN A 66 -2.59 -6.47 5.93
N ASP A 67 -1.30 -6.68 5.80
CA ASP A 67 -0.63 -6.76 4.50
C ASP A 67 0.61 -7.66 4.61
N LEU A 68 1.07 -8.19 3.47
CA LEU A 68 2.31 -8.94 3.40
C LEU A 68 3.53 -8.02 3.55
N GLU A 69 3.42 -6.78 3.10
CA GLU A 69 4.54 -5.83 3.05
C GLU A 69 4.63 -4.96 4.31
N ASN A 70 5.84 -4.86 4.88
CA ASN A 70 6.07 -4.08 6.08
C ASN A 70 5.76 -2.59 5.89
N TYR A 71 6.03 -2.02 4.71
CA TYR A 71 5.64 -0.64 4.43
C TYR A 71 4.13 -0.40 4.56
N ALA A 72 3.29 -1.38 4.19
CA ALA A 72 1.84 -1.27 4.27
C ALA A 72 1.36 -1.43 5.71
N HIS A 73 1.96 -2.36 6.46
CA HIS A 73 1.75 -2.49 7.89
C HIS A 73 2.03 -1.17 8.64
N LEU A 74 3.18 -0.54 8.39
CA LEU A 74 3.52 0.75 9.00
C LEU A 74 2.54 1.86 8.62
N MET A 75 2.05 1.88 7.37
CA MET A 75 1.01 2.83 6.93
C MET A 75 -0.27 2.67 7.73
N SER A 76 -0.75 1.44 7.91
CA SER A 76 -1.93 1.17 8.73
C SER A 76 -1.75 1.67 10.15
N ARG A 77 -0.61 1.38 10.79
CA ARG A 77 -0.30 1.88 12.12
C ARG A 77 -0.30 3.41 12.17
N CYS A 78 0.46 4.05 11.28
CA CYS A 78 0.60 5.51 11.25
C CYS A 78 -0.75 6.23 11.13
N PHE A 79 -1.68 5.72 10.32
CA PHE A 79 -2.93 6.42 10.06
C PHE A 79 -4.11 5.99 10.96
N LEU A 80 -4.13 4.75 11.44
CA LEU A 80 -5.27 4.22 12.20
C LEU A 80 -5.04 4.23 13.71
N GLU A 81 -3.80 4.11 14.18
CA GLU A 81 -3.47 4.28 15.60
C GLU A 81 -3.37 5.79 15.89
N THR A 82 -4.41 6.39 16.47
CA THR A 82 -4.37 7.82 16.82
C THR A 82 -3.49 8.03 18.06
N PRO A 83 -2.35 8.76 17.96
CA PRO A 83 -1.50 9.02 19.11
C PRO A 83 -2.15 10.01 20.08
N SER A 84 -1.76 9.95 21.36
CA SER A 84 -2.20 10.91 22.38
C SER A 84 -1.76 12.33 22.02
N ALA A 85 -2.44 13.36 22.57
CA ALA A 85 -2.09 14.75 22.32
C ALA A 85 -0.61 15.07 22.62
N THR A 86 -0.06 14.53 23.72
CA THR A 86 1.36 14.66 24.06
C THR A 86 2.27 14.00 23.03
N ALA A 87 1.92 12.82 22.53
CA ALA A 87 2.67 12.15 21.47
C ALA A 87 2.58 12.93 20.15
N GLN A 88 1.43 13.52 19.81
CA GLN A 88 1.29 14.39 18.64
C GLN A 88 2.23 15.59 18.69
N SER A 89 2.40 16.23 19.85
CA SER A 89 3.38 17.32 20.03
C SER A 89 4.82 16.85 19.82
N ARG A 90 5.19 15.66 20.31
CA ARG A 90 6.53 15.08 20.07
C ARG A 90 6.74 14.76 18.60
N ILE A 91 5.75 14.18 17.92
CA ILE A 91 5.82 13.89 16.49
C ILE A 91 6.00 15.21 15.70
N ALA A 92 5.26 16.26 16.04
CA ALA A 92 5.41 17.56 15.40
C ALA A 92 6.84 18.12 15.55
N HIS A 93 7.43 18.00 16.75
CA HIS A 93 8.82 18.37 17.00
C HIS A 93 9.81 17.58 16.14
N HIS A 94 9.65 16.26 16.05
CA HIS A 94 10.50 15.42 15.21
C HIS A 94 10.34 15.74 13.71
N ILE A 95 9.13 16.03 13.24
CA ILE A 95 8.86 16.44 11.86
C ILE A 95 9.55 17.77 11.53
N GLU A 96 9.49 18.74 12.44
CA GLU A 96 10.21 20.00 12.29
C GLU A 96 11.72 19.74 12.19
N ARG A 97 12.27 18.91 13.09
CA ARG A 97 13.69 18.56 13.09
C ARG A 97 14.13 17.83 11.82
N MET A 98 13.33 16.88 11.34
CA MET A 98 13.54 16.19 10.06
C MET A 98 13.58 17.20 8.92
N ASN A 99 12.64 18.14 8.86
CA ASN A 99 12.63 19.15 7.81
C ASN A 99 13.81 20.13 7.89
N GLN A 100 14.33 20.44 9.09
CA GLN A 100 15.58 21.19 9.25
C GLN A 100 16.77 20.43 8.64
N PHE A 101 16.89 19.12 8.92
CA PHE A 101 17.94 18.28 8.31
C PHE A 101 17.80 18.17 6.79
N ALA A 102 16.57 18.05 6.29
CA ALA A 102 16.32 17.99 4.84
C ALA A 102 16.72 19.28 4.11
N GLU A 103 16.67 20.42 4.80
CA GLU A 103 16.99 21.74 4.24
C GLU A 103 18.48 22.09 4.34
N SER A 104 19.12 21.71 5.45
CA SER A 104 20.45 22.24 5.82
C SER A 104 21.49 21.18 6.17
N GLY A 105 21.11 19.91 6.27
CA GLY A 105 21.98 18.85 6.76
C GLY A 105 22.34 18.98 8.25
N PRO A 106 23.46 18.37 8.71
CA PRO A 106 24.43 17.65 7.91
C PRO A 106 23.82 16.39 7.27
N TYR A 107 24.20 16.12 6.02
CA TYR A 107 23.70 14.96 5.29
C TYR A 107 24.54 13.71 5.55
N LYS A 108 23.87 12.57 5.67
CA LYS A 108 24.51 11.25 5.65
C LYS A 108 24.98 10.95 4.23
N LEU A 109 26.29 11.05 4.00
CA LEU A 109 26.89 10.93 2.67
C LEU A 109 26.99 9.49 2.16
N ASP A 110 26.99 8.52 3.08
CA ASP A 110 27.09 7.09 2.80
C ASP A 110 25.92 6.34 3.43
N GLY A 111 24.80 6.34 2.72
CA GLY A 111 23.64 5.53 3.06
C GLY A 111 23.19 4.67 1.87
N PRO A 112 22.38 3.64 2.14
CA PRO A 112 21.97 2.68 1.11
C PRO A 112 21.23 3.36 -0.05
N ILE A 113 20.40 4.38 0.21
CA ILE A 113 19.61 5.02 -0.85
C ILE A 113 20.49 5.84 -1.79
N SER A 114 21.33 6.69 -1.22
CA SER A 114 22.23 7.59 -1.93
C SER A 114 23.34 6.85 -2.68
N ARG A 115 23.79 5.68 -2.19
CA ARG A 115 24.81 4.87 -2.85
C ARG A 115 24.25 3.94 -3.93
N LEU A 116 23.10 3.32 -3.69
CA LEU A 116 22.61 2.22 -4.55
C LEU A 116 21.53 2.64 -5.55
N TYR A 117 20.81 3.74 -5.29
CA TYR A 117 19.59 4.10 -6.03
C TYR A 117 19.57 5.53 -6.57
N ALA A 118 20.68 6.25 -6.44
CA ALA A 118 20.86 7.59 -6.98
C ALA A 118 22.22 7.73 -7.71
N PRO A 119 22.33 8.66 -8.68
CA PRO A 119 23.62 8.99 -9.28
C PRO A 119 24.52 9.70 -8.27
N GLN A 120 25.84 9.69 -8.49
CA GLN A 120 26.77 10.47 -7.66
C GLN A 120 26.60 11.98 -7.88
N ASN A 121 26.17 12.39 -9.08
CA ASN A 121 25.86 13.78 -9.42
C ASN A 121 24.52 13.84 -10.17
N THR A 122 23.57 14.61 -9.66
CA THR A 122 22.22 14.80 -10.25
C THR A 122 22.28 15.35 -11.67
N ASP A 123 23.25 16.21 -11.97
CA ASP A 123 23.40 16.89 -13.26
C ASP A 123 24.34 16.16 -14.23
N ASP A 124 25.03 15.12 -13.77
CA ASP A 124 26.02 14.36 -14.54
C ASP A 124 25.93 12.85 -14.29
N ILE A 125 24.77 12.29 -14.66
CA ILE A 125 24.45 10.87 -14.50
C ILE A 125 25.30 10.01 -15.45
N LYS A 126 25.92 8.95 -14.93
CA LYS A 126 26.78 8.03 -15.69
C LYS A 126 26.07 6.74 -16.06
N VAL A 127 26.58 6.09 -17.11
CA VAL A 127 26.15 4.74 -17.50
C VAL A 127 26.38 3.78 -16.34
N GLY A 128 25.37 2.96 -16.03
CA GLY A 128 25.43 2.00 -14.93
C GLY A 128 24.91 2.52 -13.58
N GLU A 129 24.78 3.84 -13.41
CA GLU A 129 24.17 4.40 -12.21
C GLU A 129 22.64 4.21 -12.23
N ARG A 130 22.08 3.98 -11.03
CA ARG A 130 20.63 3.99 -10.85
C ARG A 130 20.16 5.42 -10.63
N CYS A 131 19.06 5.78 -11.28
CA CYS A 131 18.54 7.13 -11.28
C CYS A 131 17.09 7.13 -10.76
N PHE A 132 16.83 6.53 -9.59
CA PHE A 132 15.50 6.58 -8.97
C PHE A 132 15.26 7.90 -8.24
N TYR A 133 16.31 8.44 -7.62
CA TYR A 133 16.30 9.68 -6.87
C TYR A 133 17.38 10.61 -7.40
N THR A 134 17.20 11.92 -7.18
CA THR A 134 18.34 12.86 -7.26
C THR A 134 19.32 12.54 -6.14
N ARG A 135 20.58 12.96 -6.27
CA ARG A 135 21.58 12.79 -5.21
C ARG A 135 21.11 13.43 -3.91
N GLU A 136 20.53 14.63 -4.00
CA GLU A 136 20.03 15.41 -2.87
C GLU A 136 18.89 14.69 -2.15
N ASN A 137 17.87 14.24 -2.88
CA ASN A 137 16.75 13.52 -2.27
C ASN A 137 17.17 12.19 -1.66
N ALA A 138 18.14 11.50 -2.27
CA ALA A 138 18.66 10.26 -1.70
C ALA A 138 19.44 10.48 -0.40
N LEU A 139 20.26 11.55 -0.35
CA LEU A 139 20.94 11.99 0.87
C LEU A 139 19.95 12.39 1.95
N ILE A 140 18.88 13.11 1.60
CA ILE A 140 17.79 13.45 2.53
C ILE A 140 17.16 12.17 3.09
N ILE A 141 16.78 11.21 2.23
CA ILE A 141 16.15 9.95 2.69
C ILE A 141 17.06 9.23 3.68
N ASP A 142 18.35 9.03 3.35
CA ASP A 142 19.30 8.36 4.24
C ASP A 142 19.50 9.11 5.56
N THR A 143 19.54 10.45 5.52
CA THR A 143 19.69 11.30 6.71
C THR A 143 18.48 11.21 7.63
N LEU A 144 17.28 11.35 7.06
CA LEU A 144 16.03 11.31 7.82
C LEU A 144 15.76 9.92 8.38
N ARG A 145 16.04 8.88 7.60
CA ARG A 145 15.91 7.51 8.07
C ARG A 145 16.87 7.21 9.22
N GLN A 146 18.12 7.66 9.14
CA GLN A 146 19.09 7.51 10.21
C GLN A 146 18.66 8.26 11.48
N TYR A 147 18.18 9.50 11.34
CA TYR A 147 17.63 10.26 12.46
C TYR A 147 16.50 9.50 13.18
N VAL A 148 15.58 8.89 12.43
CA VAL A 148 14.50 8.06 13.00
C VAL A 148 15.06 6.83 13.73
N ALA A 149 16.19 6.26 13.29
CA ALA A 149 16.81 5.14 14.00
C ALA A 149 17.44 5.55 15.33
N ASP A 150 18.09 6.72 15.36
CA ASP A 150 18.99 7.10 16.46
C ASP A 150 18.30 7.93 17.55
N ALA A 151 17.28 8.72 17.19
CA ALA A 151 16.76 9.78 18.05
C ALA A 151 15.24 9.76 18.26
N VAL A 152 14.49 8.93 17.52
CA VAL A 152 13.03 8.82 17.64
C VAL A 152 12.68 7.62 18.50
N GLU A 153 11.73 7.81 19.41
CA GLU A 153 11.30 6.78 20.33
C GLU A 153 10.49 5.69 19.59
N PRO A 154 10.64 4.40 19.95
CA PRO A 154 10.09 3.29 19.17
C PRO A 154 8.59 3.39 18.90
N GLU A 155 7.82 3.92 19.85
CA GLU A 155 6.37 4.12 19.71
C GLU A 155 6.00 5.17 18.66
N LEU A 156 6.90 6.11 18.37
CA LEU A 156 6.67 7.20 17.42
C LEU A 156 7.13 6.86 16.00
N VAL A 157 8.05 5.91 15.83
CA VAL A 157 8.68 5.56 14.54
C VAL A 157 7.70 5.46 13.37
N PRO A 158 6.53 4.78 13.46
CA PRO A 158 5.60 4.71 12.33
C PRO A 158 5.14 6.08 11.82
N TYR A 159 4.91 7.04 12.73
CA TYR A 159 4.41 8.37 12.40
C TYR A 159 5.47 9.30 11.77
N LEU A 160 6.74 8.92 11.82
CA LEU A 160 7.84 9.68 11.22
C LEU A 160 8.35 9.00 9.95
N LEU A 161 8.41 7.66 9.96
CA LEU A 161 8.86 6.88 8.83
C LEU A 161 7.83 6.87 7.69
N VAL A 162 6.54 6.78 7.98
CA VAL A 162 5.50 6.75 6.93
C VAL A 162 5.46 8.06 6.12
N PRO A 163 5.48 9.27 6.72
CA PRO A 163 5.62 10.51 5.94
C PRO A 163 6.83 10.52 5.02
N LEU A 164 7.97 10.00 5.48
CA LEU A 164 9.17 9.86 4.63
C LEU A 164 8.92 8.91 3.46
N LEU A 165 8.32 7.74 3.69
CA LEU A 165 7.99 6.77 2.64
C LEU A 165 7.02 7.34 1.61
N VAL A 166 5.99 8.06 2.06
CA VAL A 166 5.04 8.75 1.18
C VAL A 166 5.78 9.71 0.26
N LYS A 167 6.65 10.57 0.80
CA LYS A 167 7.42 11.54 0.01
C LYS A 167 8.46 10.86 -0.89
N ALA A 168 9.11 9.80 -0.44
CA ALA A 168 10.03 9.00 -1.24
C ALA A 168 9.33 8.27 -2.41
N SER A 169 8.03 7.97 -2.29
CA SER A 169 7.24 7.43 -3.42
C SER A 169 6.77 8.48 -4.41
N ILE A 170 6.68 9.75 -3.98
CA ILE A 170 6.23 10.87 -4.81
C ILE A 170 7.42 11.47 -5.56
N HIS A 171 8.55 11.68 -4.89
CA HIS A 171 9.74 12.35 -5.42
C HIS A 171 10.72 11.35 -6.02
N THR A 172 10.24 10.56 -6.98
CA THR A 172 11.04 9.52 -7.65
C THR A 172 10.84 9.50 -9.17
N ASN A 173 11.88 9.07 -9.87
CA ASN A 173 11.99 9.00 -11.32
C ASN A 173 11.42 7.70 -11.90
N THR A 174 10.16 7.41 -11.63
CA THR A 174 9.50 6.17 -12.07
C THR A 174 8.16 6.44 -12.75
N ALA A 175 7.63 5.40 -13.37
CA ALA A 175 6.25 5.35 -13.86
C ALA A 175 5.25 4.84 -12.80
N GLY A 176 5.56 4.98 -11.51
CA GLY A 176 4.69 4.56 -10.39
C GLY A 176 5.03 3.19 -9.77
N VAL A 177 6.10 2.54 -10.24
CA VAL A 177 6.70 1.34 -9.62
C VAL A 177 8.23 1.44 -9.64
N PHE A 178 8.92 0.88 -8.65
CA PHE A 178 10.38 0.90 -8.53
C PHE A 178 11.07 -0.17 -9.38
N LYS A 179 10.33 -0.92 -10.21
CA LYS A 179 10.89 -1.94 -11.10
C LYS A 179 11.77 -1.36 -12.21
N GLY A 180 11.75 -0.05 -12.42
CA GLY A 180 12.66 0.66 -13.32
C GLY A 180 12.54 2.18 -13.16
N PHE A 181 13.52 2.89 -13.70
CA PHE A 181 13.58 4.35 -13.71
C PHE A 181 13.67 4.87 -15.14
N TYR A 182 13.30 6.13 -15.37
CA TYR A 182 13.38 6.73 -16.69
C TYR A 182 14.82 6.92 -17.16
N LYS A 183 15.04 6.72 -18.46
CA LYS A 183 16.34 6.78 -19.14
C LYS A 183 16.25 7.57 -20.45
N ASP A 184 17.40 8.04 -20.91
CA ASP A 184 17.62 8.45 -22.30
C ASP A 184 18.82 7.65 -22.84
N GLY A 185 18.56 6.73 -23.77
CA GLY A 185 19.50 5.67 -24.10
C GLY A 185 19.80 4.77 -22.89
N GLU A 186 21.09 4.61 -22.57
CA GLU A 186 21.54 3.75 -21.47
C GLU A 186 21.63 4.49 -20.12
N VAL A 187 21.62 5.82 -20.14
CA VAL A 187 21.83 6.70 -18.99
C VAL A 187 20.49 7.05 -18.34
N GLY A 188 20.48 7.15 -17.01
CA GLY A 188 19.33 7.68 -16.27
C GLY A 188 18.97 9.10 -16.72
N CYS A 189 17.67 9.38 -16.83
CA CYS A 189 17.19 10.71 -17.22
C CYS A 189 15.93 11.03 -16.45
N PHE A 190 15.98 12.07 -15.60
CA PHE A 190 14.82 12.50 -14.83
C PHE A 190 13.69 12.94 -15.77
N GLY A 191 12.52 12.29 -15.63
CA GLY A 191 11.37 12.52 -16.50
C GLY A 191 11.49 11.92 -17.91
N GLY A 192 12.54 11.15 -18.17
CA GLY A 192 12.85 10.55 -19.47
C GLY A 192 13.19 11.59 -20.55
N LYS A 193 13.27 11.16 -21.80
CA LYS A 193 13.58 12.02 -22.96
C LYS A 193 12.68 13.26 -23.06
N ALA A 194 11.41 13.13 -22.65
CA ALA A 194 10.43 14.21 -22.66
C ALA A 194 10.50 15.15 -21.43
N ARG A 195 11.34 14.83 -20.42
CA ARG A 195 11.50 15.63 -19.19
C ARG A 195 10.17 15.87 -18.46
N ASN A 196 9.33 14.84 -18.39
CA ASN A 196 8.01 14.93 -17.77
C ASN A 196 8.10 14.96 -16.24
N ALA A 197 7.19 15.70 -15.61
CA ALA A 197 7.01 15.75 -14.15
C ALA A 197 8.26 16.13 -13.34
N LEU A 198 9.21 16.89 -13.91
CA LEU A 198 10.42 17.33 -13.20
C LEU A 198 10.11 18.10 -11.92
N SER A 199 9.09 18.94 -11.91
CA SER A 199 8.66 19.68 -10.71
C SER A 199 8.25 18.76 -9.56
N ARG A 200 7.80 17.53 -9.85
CA ARG A 200 7.55 16.50 -8.84
C ARG A 200 8.83 15.74 -8.52
N ILE A 201 9.55 15.27 -9.54
CA ILE A 201 10.71 14.37 -9.37
C ILE A 201 11.86 15.06 -8.62
N LEU A 202 12.15 16.31 -8.95
CA LEU A 202 13.30 17.07 -8.44
C LEU A 202 12.98 17.86 -7.17
N LYS A 203 11.71 17.95 -6.76
CA LYS A 203 11.34 18.71 -5.56
C LYS A 203 11.99 18.09 -4.33
N PRO A 204 12.68 18.89 -3.48
CA PRO A 204 13.27 18.39 -2.25
C PRO A 204 12.21 17.76 -1.32
N ILE A 205 12.56 16.61 -0.75
CA ILE A 205 11.70 15.92 0.22
C ILE A 205 11.55 16.78 1.47
N ARG A 206 10.29 17.06 1.82
CA ARG A 206 9.87 17.57 3.13
C ARG A 206 8.74 16.70 3.65
N VAL A 207 8.82 16.26 4.89
CA VAL A 207 7.82 15.39 5.52
C VAL A 207 6.70 16.22 6.13
N GLU A 208 5.50 15.66 6.12
CA GLU A 208 4.27 16.31 6.58
C GLU A 208 3.69 15.53 7.76
N MET A 209 2.97 16.27 8.62
CA MET A 209 2.21 15.69 9.71
C MET A 209 1.14 14.72 9.17
N PRO A 210 1.09 13.46 9.64
CA PRO A 210 -0.05 12.60 9.39
C PRO A 210 -1.34 13.24 9.92
N VAL A 211 -2.43 13.05 9.18
CA VAL A 211 -3.77 13.41 9.63
C VAL A 211 -4.39 12.16 10.24
N TRP A 212 -4.97 12.30 11.43
CA TRP A 212 -5.67 11.23 12.12
C TRP A 212 -7.17 11.46 12.16
N THR A 213 -7.91 10.37 12.35
CA THR A 213 -9.37 10.43 12.51
C THR A 213 -9.74 10.99 13.88
N THR A 214 -10.82 11.77 13.93
CA THR A 214 -11.47 12.19 15.18
C THR A 214 -12.42 11.12 15.71
N GLN A 215 -12.68 10.07 14.92
CA GLN A 215 -13.60 9.01 15.30
C GLN A 215 -12.99 8.14 16.38
N GLN A 216 -13.72 7.97 17.48
CA GLN A 216 -13.33 7.04 18.52
C GLN A 216 -13.59 5.61 18.03
N LEU A 217 -12.53 4.81 18.04
CA LEU A 217 -12.54 3.38 17.76
C LEU A 217 -12.30 2.66 19.08
N GLU A 218 -12.99 1.55 19.31
CA GLU A 218 -12.78 0.70 20.47
C GLU A 218 -11.42 -0.01 20.40
N SER A 219 -11.02 -0.46 19.21
CA SER A 219 -9.74 -1.13 19.01
C SER A 219 -9.27 -1.05 17.56
N VAL A 220 -7.95 -0.88 17.39
CA VAL A 220 -7.24 -1.02 16.10
C VAL A 220 -6.17 -2.09 16.27
N GLN A 221 -6.11 -3.05 15.35
CA GLN A 221 -5.03 -4.03 15.29
C GLN A 221 -4.51 -4.12 13.85
N CYS A 222 -3.21 -3.87 13.68
CA CYS A 222 -2.54 -3.96 12.39
C CYS A 222 -1.61 -5.17 12.39
N PHE A 223 -1.83 -6.11 11.48
CA PHE A 223 -1.00 -7.29 11.26
C PHE A 223 -0.04 -7.07 10.08
N CYS A 224 1.00 -7.90 10.01
CA CYS A 224 1.92 -7.96 8.88
C CYS A 224 2.19 -9.44 8.58
N GLY A 225 1.69 -9.95 7.46
CA GLY A 225 1.83 -11.35 7.09
C GLY A 225 0.99 -11.75 5.88
N ASP A 226 1.13 -13.02 5.49
CA ASP A 226 0.29 -13.62 4.47
C ASP A 226 -1.18 -13.63 4.92
N SER A 227 -2.07 -13.05 4.11
CA SER A 227 -3.47 -12.83 4.48
C SER A 227 -4.23 -14.13 4.77
N ASN A 228 -3.92 -15.23 4.06
CA ASN A 228 -4.53 -16.52 4.35
C ASN A 228 -4.13 -17.01 5.73
N GLN A 229 -2.84 -16.93 6.07
CA GLN A 229 -2.34 -17.37 7.37
C GLN A 229 -2.89 -16.49 8.51
N VAL A 230 -2.89 -15.17 8.34
CA VAL A 230 -3.39 -14.23 9.36
C VAL A 230 -4.87 -14.44 9.64
N ILE A 231 -5.71 -14.64 8.61
CA ILE A 231 -7.15 -14.88 8.81
C ILE A 231 -7.39 -16.24 9.47
N ARG A 232 -6.64 -17.28 9.09
CA ARG A 232 -6.73 -18.61 9.70
C ARG A 232 -6.42 -18.59 11.19
N ASP A 233 -5.33 -17.91 11.57
CA ASP A 233 -4.85 -17.85 12.96
C ASP A 233 -5.63 -16.85 13.82
N LEU A 234 -6.44 -16.00 13.19
CA LEU A 234 -7.28 -15.07 13.92
C LEU A 234 -8.24 -15.83 14.83
N ALA A 235 -8.17 -15.58 16.14
CA ALA A 235 -9.14 -16.12 17.09
C ALA A 235 -10.57 -15.83 16.59
N PRO A 236 -11.57 -16.70 16.87
CA PRO A 236 -12.96 -16.43 16.48
C PRO A 236 -13.37 -15.02 16.94
N LYS A 237 -13.67 -14.16 15.98
CA LYS A 237 -14.10 -12.78 16.19
C LYS A 237 -15.44 -12.63 15.47
N ASP A 238 -16.36 -11.87 16.05
CA ASP A 238 -17.60 -11.47 15.37
C ASP A 238 -17.28 -10.32 14.38
N ILE A 239 -16.51 -10.62 13.34
CA ILE A 239 -16.20 -9.63 12.28
C ILE A 239 -17.43 -9.47 11.42
N ASP A 240 -17.85 -8.24 11.16
CA ASP A 240 -19.00 -8.01 10.30
C ASP A 240 -18.60 -8.08 8.82
N ILE A 241 -17.46 -7.48 8.46
CA ILE A 241 -16.94 -7.45 7.09
C ILE A 241 -15.45 -7.78 7.06
N ILE A 242 -15.05 -8.74 6.23
CA ILE A 242 -13.67 -8.86 5.74
C ILE A 242 -13.64 -8.34 4.30
N TYR A 243 -12.90 -7.25 4.07
CA TYR A 243 -12.62 -6.72 2.75
C TYR A 243 -11.35 -7.37 2.18
N LEU A 244 -11.45 -7.85 0.94
CA LEU A 244 -10.37 -8.52 0.22
C LEU A 244 -10.07 -7.75 -1.07
N ASP A 245 -8.81 -7.36 -1.26
CA ASP A 245 -8.28 -6.77 -2.49
C ASP A 245 -6.95 -7.45 -2.87
N PRO A 246 -6.98 -8.75 -3.19
CA PRO A 246 -5.78 -9.52 -3.48
C PRO A 246 -5.12 -9.05 -4.78
N PRO A 247 -3.81 -9.29 -4.96
CA PRO A 247 -3.16 -9.11 -6.25
C PRO A 247 -3.89 -9.88 -7.36
N TYR A 248 -4.20 -9.22 -8.46
CA TYR A 248 -4.91 -9.82 -9.59
C TYR A 248 -3.99 -10.18 -10.77
N ASN A 249 -2.69 -9.88 -10.70
CA ASN A 249 -1.75 -10.13 -11.79
C ASN A 249 -0.41 -10.71 -11.32
N GLN A 250 0.42 -11.10 -12.28
CA GLN A 250 1.70 -11.77 -12.03
C GLN A 250 2.81 -10.82 -11.56
N HIS A 251 2.56 -9.50 -11.43
CA HIS A 251 3.55 -8.52 -11.01
C HIS A 251 3.53 -8.34 -9.49
N PRO A 252 4.52 -8.88 -8.75
CA PRO A 252 4.49 -8.88 -7.30
C PRO A 252 4.74 -7.48 -6.73
N TYR A 253 3.89 -7.08 -5.77
CA TYR A 253 4.03 -5.82 -5.04
C TYR A 253 5.37 -5.72 -4.32
N GLY A 254 5.86 -6.81 -3.71
CA GLY A 254 7.18 -6.84 -3.07
C GLY A 254 8.33 -6.47 -3.99
N SER A 255 8.25 -6.82 -5.28
CA SER A 255 9.25 -6.40 -6.28
C SER A 255 9.00 -5.01 -6.86
N ASN A 256 7.74 -4.57 -6.94
CA ASN A 256 7.37 -3.27 -7.48
C ASN A 256 7.60 -2.13 -6.48
N TYR A 257 7.54 -2.42 -5.17
CA TYR A 257 7.61 -1.46 -4.08
C TYR A 257 8.73 -1.74 -3.08
N PHE A 258 9.68 -2.63 -3.45
CA PHE A 258 10.82 -3.02 -2.62
C PHE A 258 11.57 -1.83 -1.99
N MET A 259 11.67 -0.70 -2.72
CA MET A 259 12.40 0.49 -2.30
C MET A 259 11.91 1.01 -0.94
N LEU A 260 10.62 0.87 -0.67
CA LEU A 260 10.04 1.31 0.60
C LEU A 260 10.56 0.47 1.76
N ASN A 261 10.63 -0.85 1.59
CA ASN A 261 11.22 -1.74 2.58
C ASN A 261 12.73 -1.51 2.71
N VAL A 262 13.45 -1.21 1.63
CA VAL A 262 14.88 -0.85 1.72
C VAL A 262 15.09 0.42 2.56
N ILE A 263 14.22 1.42 2.40
CA ILE A 263 14.24 2.63 3.26
C ILE A 263 13.93 2.26 4.72
N ILE A 264 12.94 1.39 4.96
CA ILE A 264 12.60 0.93 6.31
C ILE A 264 13.77 0.20 6.96
N ASP A 265 14.38 -0.75 6.26
CA ASP A 265 15.45 -1.60 6.78
C ASP A 265 16.74 -0.80 7.03
N ASN A 266 16.97 0.27 6.27
CA ASN A 266 18.15 1.15 6.38
C ASN A 266 19.48 0.39 6.32
N GLN A 267 19.53 -0.68 5.53
CA GLN A 267 20.71 -1.52 5.34
C GLN A 267 20.91 -1.83 3.86
N GLU A 268 22.16 -2.10 3.48
CA GLU A 268 22.46 -2.61 2.15
C GLU A 268 21.93 -4.05 2.02
N PRO A 269 21.09 -4.33 1.01
CA PRO A 269 20.63 -5.69 0.78
C PRO A 269 21.77 -6.60 0.30
N VAL A 270 21.79 -7.85 0.77
CA VAL A 270 22.85 -8.83 0.51
C VAL A 270 23.06 -9.09 -0.99
N ALA A 271 21.98 -9.16 -1.76
CA ALA A 271 22.02 -9.42 -3.19
C ALA A 271 20.95 -8.61 -3.91
N LEU A 272 21.32 -8.04 -5.06
CA LEU A 272 20.53 -7.08 -5.81
C LEU A 272 20.39 -7.48 -7.27
N SER A 273 19.22 -7.23 -7.85
CA SER A 273 19.05 -7.32 -9.30
C SER A 273 19.91 -6.27 -10.02
N ARG A 274 20.47 -6.64 -11.18
CA ARG A 274 21.43 -5.80 -11.91
C ARG A 274 20.88 -4.40 -12.20
N VAL A 275 19.72 -4.33 -12.85
CA VAL A 275 19.19 -3.06 -13.37
C VAL A 275 18.61 -2.19 -12.26
N SER A 276 17.61 -2.71 -11.56
CA SER A 276 16.78 -1.90 -10.64
C SER A 276 17.22 -1.97 -9.19
N GLY A 277 18.15 -2.88 -8.86
CA GLY A 277 18.62 -3.04 -7.49
C GLY A 277 17.56 -3.65 -6.59
N ILE A 278 16.77 -4.60 -7.09
CA ILE A 278 15.72 -5.23 -6.27
C ILE A 278 16.39 -6.30 -5.40
N PRO A 279 16.23 -6.27 -4.06
CA PRO A 279 16.73 -7.30 -3.14
C PRO A 279 16.22 -8.69 -3.50
N THR A 280 17.05 -9.74 -3.56
CA THR A 280 16.56 -11.07 -3.99
C THR A 280 15.57 -11.74 -3.03
N ASN A 281 15.50 -11.27 -1.79
CA ASN A 281 14.65 -11.77 -0.72
C ASN A 281 13.30 -11.04 -0.59
N TRP A 282 12.84 -10.35 -1.63
CA TRP A 282 11.50 -9.72 -1.65
C TRP A 282 10.37 -10.77 -1.51
N ASN A 283 9.23 -10.36 -0.94
CA ASN A 283 8.10 -11.25 -0.66
C ASN A 283 7.33 -11.69 -1.92
N LYS A 284 7.07 -12.99 -2.03
CA LYS A 284 6.24 -13.58 -3.11
C LYS A 284 4.88 -13.96 -2.57
N SER A 285 3.82 -13.54 -3.26
CA SER A 285 2.45 -13.93 -2.93
C SER A 285 1.98 -15.10 -3.79
N ASN A 286 1.18 -15.99 -3.19
CA ASN A 286 0.46 -17.04 -3.92
C ASN A 286 -0.50 -16.48 -4.97
N TYR A 287 -0.91 -15.21 -4.84
CA TYR A 287 -1.76 -14.51 -5.79
C TYR A 287 -1.04 -14.01 -7.05
N ASN A 288 0.28 -14.27 -7.20
CA ASN A 288 1.01 -13.88 -8.42
C ASN A 288 1.12 -14.98 -9.49
N SER A 289 0.50 -16.15 -9.27
CA SER A 289 0.40 -17.22 -10.27
C SER A 289 -1.00 -17.80 -10.26
N ARG A 290 -1.58 -18.05 -11.44
CA ARG A 290 -2.97 -18.49 -11.57
C ARG A 290 -3.26 -19.77 -10.76
N LYS A 291 -2.39 -20.77 -10.90
CA LYS A 291 -2.57 -22.08 -10.24
C LYS A 291 -2.63 -21.92 -8.72
N THR A 292 -1.72 -21.14 -8.14
CA THR A 292 -1.66 -20.92 -6.69
C THR A 292 -2.74 -19.96 -6.22
N ALA A 293 -3.11 -18.96 -7.04
CA ALA A 293 -4.14 -17.98 -6.72
C ALA A 293 -5.52 -18.60 -6.56
N ILE A 294 -5.90 -19.55 -7.42
CA ILE A 294 -7.19 -20.25 -7.31
C ILE A 294 -7.29 -21.03 -5.99
N ALA A 295 -6.25 -21.81 -5.66
CA ALA A 295 -6.22 -22.57 -4.42
C ALA A 295 -6.22 -21.65 -3.19
N ALA A 296 -5.37 -20.63 -3.18
CA ALA A 296 -5.30 -19.66 -2.09
C ALA A 296 -6.62 -18.87 -1.94
N MET A 297 -7.32 -18.55 -3.03
CA MET A 297 -8.60 -17.86 -2.96
C MET A 297 -9.70 -18.72 -2.33
N ARG A 298 -9.76 -20.02 -2.66
CA ARG A 298 -10.71 -20.94 -2.03
C ARG A 298 -10.51 -21.01 -0.53
N ASP A 299 -9.26 -21.21 -0.10
CA ASP A 299 -8.92 -21.26 1.33
C ASP A 299 -9.23 -19.93 2.02
N LEU A 300 -8.87 -18.82 1.38
CA LEU A 300 -9.10 -17.49 1.93
C LEU A 300 -10.59 -17.20 2.15
N LEU A 301 -11.45 -17.51 1.17
CA LEU A 301 -12.89 -17.28 1.30
C LEU A 301 -13.50 -18.17 2.38
N ALA A 302 -13.10 -19.45 2.45
CA ALA A 302 -13.56 -20.37 3.48
C ALA A 302 -13.16 -19.89 4.89
N ASP A 303 -11.88 -19.58 5.08
CA ASP A 303 -11.35 -19.09 6.35
C ASP A 303 -11.98 -17.73 6.71
N SER A 304 -12.20 -16.84 5.74
CA SER A 304 -12.83 -15.53 5.98
C SER A 304 -14.29 -15.65 6.41
N LEU A 305 -15.09 -16.48 5.73
CA LEU A 305 -16.50 -16.67 6.06
C LEU A 305 -16.72 -17.47 7.36
N ALA A 306 -15.70 -18.19 7.83
CA ALA A 306 -15.71 -18.78 9.17
C ALA A 306 -15.49 -17.73 10.28
N LYS A 307 -14.99 -16.54 9.94
CA LYS A 307 -14.70 -15.44 10.89
C LYS A 307 -15.59 -14.22 10.70
N ALA A 308 -16.30 -14.10 9.57
CA ALA A 308 -17.06 -12.91 9.24
C ALA A 308 -18.45 -13.19 8.69
N LYS A 309 -19.37 -12.25 8.92
CA LYS A 309 -20.74 -12.30 8.39
C LYS A 309 -20.78 -12.07 6.88
N TYR A 310 -19.93 -11.16 6.40
CA TYR A 310 -19.78 -10.83 4.99
C TYR A 310 -18.30 -10.79 4.59
N VAL A 311 -18.03 -11.25 3.37
CA VAL A 311 -16.79 -10.94 2.65
C VAL A 311 -17.12 -9.99 1.50
N VAL A 312 -16.37 -8.90 1.38
CA VAL A 312 -16.44 -8.00 0.23
C VAL A 312 -15.14 -8.13 -0.53
N LEU A 313 -15.21 -8.74 -1.71
CA LEU A 313 -14.04 -9.00 -2.56
C LEU A 313 -14.05 -8.04 -3.76
N SER A 314 -12.99 -7.25 -3.87
CA SER A 314 -12.67 -6.43 -5.04
C SER A 314 -11.76 -7.21 -5.97
N TYR A 315 -12.13 -7.34 -7.23
CA TYR A 315 -11.28 -8.00 -8.22
C TYR A 315 -11.43 -7.38 -9.61
N ASN A 316 -10.30 -7.19 -10.28
CA ASN A 316 -10.27 -6.65 -11.63
C ASN A 316 -10.67 -7.73 -12.66
N ASN A 317 -11.46 -7.36 -13.67
CA ASN A 317 -11.90 -8.30 -14.71
C ASN A 317 -10.76 -8.82 -15.62
N GLU A 318 -9.60 -8.16 -15.66
CA GLU A 318 -8.39 -8.64 -16.33
C GLU A 318 -7.50 -9.51 -15.42
N GLY A 319 -8.03 -9.99 -14.29
CA GLY A 319 -7.29 -10.76 -13.31
C GLY A 319 -6.95 -12.18 -13.77
N ILE A 320 -5.95 -12.79 -13.10
CA ILE A 320 -5.47 -14.15 -13.42
C ILE A 320 -6.44 -15.27 -13.04
N ILE A 321 -7.42 -15.01 -12.18
CA ILE A 321 -8.54 -15.92 -11.89
C ILE A 321 -9.66 -15.55 -12.86
N GLU A 322 -9.99 -16.46 -13.77
CA GLU A 322 -10.99 -16.22 -14.81
C GLU A 322 -12.41 -16.50 -14.31
N GLU A 323 -13.40 -16.04 -15.07
CA GLU A 323 -14.82 -16.21 -14.74
C GLU A 323 -15.21 -17.68 -14.49
N ALA A 324 -14.72 -18.62 -15.29
CA ALA A 324 -14.98 -20.04 -15.09
C ALA A 324 -14.43 -20.57 -13.75
N ASP A 325 -13.29 -20.03 -13.30
CA ASP A 325 -12.72 -20.36 -11.99
C ASP A 325 -13.56 -19.74 -10.87
N TRP A 326 -14.03 -18.50 -11.03
CA TRP A 326 -14.91 -17.83 -10.07
C TRP A 326 -16.23 -18.55 -9.86
N VAL A 327 -16.85 -19.07 -10.93
CA VAL A 327 -18.07 -19.90 -10.82
C VAL A 327 -17.84 -21.09 -9.89
N GLN A 328 -16.69 -21.75 -10.00
CA GLN A 328 -16.35 -22.88 -9.13
C GLN A 328 -16.00 -22.45 -7.70
N ILE A 329 -15.26 -21.34 -7.56
CA ILE A 329 -14.87 -20.80 -6.24
C ILE A 329 -16.11 -20.37 -5.44
N PHE A 330 -17.12 -19.80 -6.11
CA PHE A 330 -18.33 -19.28 -5.48
C PHE A 330 -19.45 -20.30 -5.27
N GLU A 331 -19.33 -21.50 -5.84
CA GLU A 331 -20.33 -22.57 -5.74
C GLU A 331 -20.82 -22.84 -4.29
N PRO A 332 -19.99 -22.77 -3.24
CA PRO A 332 -20.43 -22.97 -1.85
C PRO A 332 -21.18 -21.78 -1.22
N TYR A 333 -21.24 -20.62 -1.87
CA TYR A 333 -21.61 -19.34 -1.23
C TYR A 333 -22.82 -18.68 -1.90
N ILE A 334 -23.35 -17.65 -1.24
CA ILE A 334 -24.30 -16.70 -1.85
C ILE A 334 -23.49 -15.48 -2.25
N VAL A 335 -23.61 -15.05 -3.51
CA VAL A 335 -22.81 -13.97 -4.08
C VAL A 335 -23.69 -12.94 -4.78
N GLU A 336 -23.63 -11.69 -4.32
CA GLU A 336 -24.13 -10.51 -5.02
C GLU A 336 -22.96 -9.86 -5.78
N LYS A 337 -23.11 -9.63 -7.09
CA LYS A 337 -22.08 -9.03 -7.95
C LYS A 337 -22.45 -7.59 -8.28
N ARG A 338 -21.49 -6.67 -8.14
CA ARG A 338 -21.59 -5.28 -8.62
C ARG A 338 -20.40 -4.97 -9.53
N GLU A 339 -20.68 -4.34 -10.66
CA GLU A 339 -19.67 -3.98 -11.66
C GLU A 339 -19.50 -2.47 -11.67
N ILE A 340 -18.24 -2.01 -11.65
CA ILE A 340 -17.90 -0.58 -11.61
C ILE A 340 -16.87 -0.30 -12.72
N GLU A 341 -17.22 0.58 -13.65
CA GLU A 341 -16.32 1.02 -14.72
C GLU A 341 -15.21 1.95 -14.19
N TYR A 342 -13.96 1.71 -14.59
CA TYR A 342 -12.84 2.59 -14.27
C TYR A 342 -11.76 2.70 -15.36
N ASP A 343 -11.00 3.80 -15.39
CA ASP A 343 -9.93 4.03 -16.38
C ASP A 343 -8.73 3.07 -16.21
N THR A 344 -8.16 2.59 -17.31
CA THR A 344 -6.96 1.74 -17.28
C THR A 344 -5.67 2.46 -16.88
N PHE A 345 -4.76 1.74 -16.21
CA PHE A 345 -3.44 2.26 -15.86
C PHE A 345 -2.52 2.36 -17.11
N LYS A 346 -2.07 3.58 -17.45
CA LYS A 346 -1.34 3.91 -18.68
C LYS A 346 0.21 3.93 -18.56
N GLY A 347 0.78 3.07 -17.74
CA GLY A 347 2.23 3.07 -17.45
C GLY A 347 3.12 2.12 -18.28
N SER A 348 2.57 1.38 -19.26
CA SER A 348 3.33 0.39 -20.05
C SER A 348 3.60 0.89 -21.49
N ARG A 349 4.64 0.34 -22.14
CA ARG A 349 4.96 0.63 -23.56
C ARG A 349 4.05 -0.08 -24.57
N ASN A 350 3.22 -1.03 -24.12
CA ASN A 350 2.35 -1.86 -24.96
C ASN A 350 0.88 -1.49 -24.72
N LEU A 351 0.50 -0.25 -25.08
CA LEU A 351 -0.86 0.27 -24.89
C LEU A 351 -1.69 0.31 -26.19
N GLN A 352 -1.12 -0.03 -27.35
CA GLN A 352 -1.77 0.21 -28.65
C GLN A 352 -3.08 -0.58 -28.86
N ASP A 353 -3.29 -1.69 -28.15
CA ASP A 353 -4.49 -2.54 -28.29
C ASP A 353 -5.28 -2.73 -26.98
N ARG A 354 -4.99 -1.96 -25.92
CA ARG A 354 -5.67 -2.11 -24.62
C ARG A 354 -6.84 -1.13 -24.52
N SER A 355 -8.00 -1.63 -24.08
CA SER A 355 -9.16 -0.79 -23.75
C SER A 355 -8.78 0.34 -22.79
N ASP A 356 -9.35 1.52 -22.97
CA ASP A 356 -9.20 2.65 -22.04
C ASP A 356 -10.00 2.44 -20.73
N LYS A 357 -10.85 1.41 -20.68
CA LYS A 357 -11.71 1.07 -19.55
C LYS A 357 -11.48 -0.38 -19.09
N VAL A 358 -11.38 -0.56 -17.78
CA VAL A 358 -11.43 -1.86 -17.07
C VAL A 358 -12.62 -1.87 -16.12
N MET A 359 -13.08 -3.07 -15.78
CA MET A 359 -14.15 -3.26 -14.81
C MET A 359 -13.53 -3.71 -13.50
N GLU A 360 -13.82 -2.98 -12.44
CA GLU A 360 -13.67 -3.53 -11.09
C GLU A 360 -14.97 -4.24 -10.72
N ILE A 361 -14.87 -5.49 -10.29
CA ILE A 361 -15.99 -6.30 -9.84
C ILE A 361 -15.93 -6.39 -8.31
N MET A 362 -17.01 -5.99 -7.66
CA MET A 362 -17.21 -6.16 -6.23
C MET A 362 -18.16 -7.33 -5.99
N TYR A 363 -17.68 -8.36 -5.31
CA TYR A 363 -18.49 -9.49 -4.87
C TYR A 363 -18.80 -9.35 -3.39
N ILE A 364 -20.08 -9.39 -3.04
CA ILE A 364 -20.57 -9.40 -1.66
C ILE A 364 -20.99 -10.84 -1.37
N ILE A 365 -20.27 -11.50 -0.48
CA ILE A 365 -20.29 -12.95 -0.30
C ILE A 365 -20.74 -13.27 1.12
N THR A 366 -21.67 -14.22 1.24
CA THR A 366 -22.07 -14.82 2.52
C THR A 366 -22.07 -16.34 2.46
N ALA A 367 -21.94 -16.99 3.61
CA ALA A 367 -22.15 -18.42 3.71
C ALA A 367 -23.60 -18.77 3.37
N LYS A 368 -23.82 -19.90 2.68
CA LYS A 368 -25.16 -20.49 2.58
C LYS A 368 -25.62 -20.83 3.99
N LEU A 369 -26.88 -20.51 4.31
CA LEU A 369 -27.49 -20.97 5.56
C LEU A 369 -27.41 -22.50 5.57
N VAL A 370 -26.65 -23.06 6.52
CA VAL A 370 -26.76 -24.49 6.81
C VAL A 370 -28.11 -24.67 7.48
N VAL A 371 -29.11 -25.11 6.71
CA VAL A 371 -30.34 -25.64 7.30
C VAL A 371 -29.90 -26.91 8.02
N VAL A 372 -29.64 -26.80 9.33
CA VAL A 372 -29.43 -27.97 10.17
C VAL A 372 -30.77 -28.72 10.17
N PRO A 373 -30.83 -29.98 9.71
CA PRO A 373 -32.07 -30.75 9.62
C PRO A 373 -32.79 -30.89 10.96
#